data_AF-A0A9D1P396-F1
#
_entry.id   AF-A0A9D1P396-F1
#
_cell.length_a   1.000
_cell.length_b   1.000
_cell.length_c   1.000
_cell.angle_alpha   90.00
_cell.angle_beta   90.00
_cell.angle_gamma   90.00
#
_symmetry.space_group_name_H-M   'P 1'
#
loop_
_entity.id
_entity.type
_entity.pdbx_description
1 polymer ?
#
loop_
_entity_poly.entity_id
_entity_poly.type
_entity_poly.pdbx_seq_one_letter_code
_entity_poly.pdbx_strand_id
1 'polypeptide(L)'
;MILKKIGVIAGVCLCSMVFLTGCSFSDLLDRWMGTAVESTGEASVSTSSGAEEPPKTVDSNLETPVFVSDLGGTVQMTVGSTCTLHVEASVGDGGTVTYQWYSNNVDSNGGGTILEGATSDSYTVDTSAAGTTYYYVVAANNHGESIALGTSSVQAVTVWEPGQWVQEADSTWSYQLTDGTHPASTWMDIEGQTYYFNDSGRRVTGWFTIGDTEYYFNENGELQRNASTPDGAVTDENGARVSE
;
A
#
# COMPACT_ATOMS: atom_id res chain seq x y z
N MET A 1 -30.77 -9.16 -33.84
CA MET A 1 -29.52 -9.10 -33.04
C MET A 1 -29.91 -9.17 -31.57
N ILE A 2 -29.32 -10.13 -30.88
CA ILE A 2 -29.76 -10.65 -29.59
C ILE A 2 -29.25 -9.75 -28.45
N LEU A 3 -30.17 -9.26 -27.63
CA LEU A 3 -29.92 -8.43 -26.46
C LEU A 3 -29.47 -9.35 -25.29
N LYS A 4 -28.18 -9.28 -24.91
CA LYS A 4 -27.67 -9.98 -23.71
C LYS A 4 -27.85 -9.08 -22.48
N LYS A 5 -28.80 -9.44 -21.61
CA LYS A 5 -28.90 -8.93 -20.24
C LYS A 5 -27.70 -9.46 -19.45
N ILE A 6 -26.86 -8.58 -18.92
CA ILE A 6 -25.83 -8.92 -17.94
C ILE A 6 -26.42 -8.63 -16.57
N GLY A 7 -26.60 -9.69 -15.79
CA GLY A 7 -27.14 -9.63 -14.43
C GLY A 7 -26.13 -9.03 -13.47
N VAL A 8 -26.63 -8.12 -12.63
CA VAL A 8 -25.96 -7.63 -11.43
C VAL A 8 -25.98 -8.75 -10.40
N ILE A 9 -24.82 -9.31 -10.07
CA ILE A 9 -24.63 -10.16 -8.89
C ILE A 9 -23.89 -9.30 -7.87
N ALA A 10 -24.64 -8.76 -6.92
CA ALA A 10 -24.10 -8.17 -5.71
C ALA A 10 -23.56 -9.32 -4.83
N GLY A 11 -22.25 -9.56 -4.91
CA GLY A 11 -21.54 -10.43 -3.98
C GLY A 11 -21.27 -9.67 -2.69
N VAL A 12 -22.16 -9.81 -1.72
CA VAL A 12 -21.90 -9.42 -0.32
C VAL A 12 -20.84 -10.37 0.21
N CYS A 13 -19.57 -9.96 0.20
CA CYS A 13 -18.49 -10.68 0.84
C CYS A 13 -18.54 -10.39 2.35
N LEU A 14 -19.46 -11.08 3.03
CA LEU A 14 -19.40 -11.31 4.47
C LEU A 14 -18.21 -12.23 4.73
N CYS A 15 -17.01 -11.68 4.86
CA CYS A 15 -15.87 -12.38 5.46
C CYS A 15 -16.20 -12.62 6.93
N SER A 16 -16.89 -13.74 7.15
CA SER A 16 -17.14 -14.36 8.43
C SER A 16 -15.81 -14.56 9.14
N MET A 17 -15.78 -14.23 10.43
CA MET A 17 -14.67 -14.55 11.34
C MET A 17 -14.36 -16.05 11.24
N VAL A 18 -13.34 -16.39 10.46
CA VAL A 18 -12.73 -17.71 10.49
C VAL A 18 -11.79 -17.68 11.68
N PHE A 19 -12.21 -18.31 12.78
CA PHE A 19 -11.31 -18.74 13.83
C PHE A 19 -10.27 -19.68 13.19
N LEU A 20 -9.11 -19.14 12.84
CA LEU A 20 -7.99 -19.94 12.37
C LEU A 20 -7.45 -20.75 13.55
N THR A 21 -7.51 -22.06 13.36
CA THR A 21 -6.93 -23.09 14.21
C THR A 21 -5.43 -22.83 14.41
N GLY A 22 -5.06 -22.25 15.55
CA GLY A 22 -4.10 -22.78 16.53
C GLY A 22 -2.65 -23.08 16.15
N CYS A 23 -2.21 -23.04 14.88
CA CYS A 23 -0.81 -23.37 14.52
C CYS A 23 -0.11 -22.32 13.66
N SER A 24 -0.84 -21.37 13.05
CA SER A 24 -0.20 -20.29 12.27
C SER A 24 0.19 -19.07 13.12
N PHE A 25 -0.28 -19.00 14.36
CA PHE A 25 -0.07 -17.84 15.24
C PHE A 25 1.24 -17.93 16.04
N SER A 26 1.65 -19.14 16.47
CA SER A 26 2.92 -19.36 17.17
C SER A 26 4.11 -19.06 16.26
N ASP A 27 4.08 -19.53 15.01
CA ASP A 27 5.18 -19.32 14.07
C ASP A 27 5.37 -17.84 13.71
N LEU A 28 4.27 -17.08 13.72
CA LEU A 28 4.29 -15.62 13.55
C LEU A 28 4.88 -14.92 14.78
N LEU A 29 4.49 -15.33 15.99
CA LEU A 29 5.00 -14.76 17.23
C LEU A 29 6.48 -15.12 17.47
N ASP A 30 6.91 -16.34 17.13
CA ASP A 30 8.29 -16.83 17.30
C ASP A 30 9.27 -16.10 16.36
N ARG A 31 8.84 -15.77 15.13
CA ARG A 31 9.62 -14.93 14.21
C ARG A 31 9.67 -13.48 14.65
N TRP A 32 8.60 -13.00 15.28
CA TRP A 32 8.51 -11.63 15.78
C TRP A 32 9.28 -11.41 17.09
N MET A 33 9.47 -12.48 17.88
CA MET A 33 10.21 -12.47 19.15
C MET A 33 11.64 -13.02 19.04
N GLY A 34 12.12 -13.38 17.83
CA GLY A 34 13.51 -13.73 17.59
C GLY A 34 14.02 -14.86 18.48
N THR A 35 13.64 -16.10 18.21
CA THR A 35 14.42 -17.26 18.69
C THR A 35 14.58 -18.28 17.56
N ALA A 36 15.57 -18.03 16.70
CA ALA A 36 16.10 -19.06 15.83
C ALA A 36 17.13 -19.87 16.63
N VAL A 37 16.74 -21.05 17.14
CA VAL A 37 17.72 -22.08 17.50
C VAL A 37 17.75 -23.08 16.35
N GLU A 38 18.66 -22.85 15.39
CA GLU A 38 19.07 -23.90 14.46
C GLU A 38 19.92 -24.92 15.22
N SER A 39 19.47 -26.16 15.19
CA SER A 39 20.18 -27.33 15.70
C SER A 39 21.37 -27.66 14.79
N THR A 40 22.59 -27.58 15.31
CA THR A 40 23.63 -28.63 15.15
C THR A 40 24.90 -28.27 15.95
N GLY A 41 25.35 -29.21 16.79
CA GLY A 41 26.76 -29.30 17.23
C GLY A 41 27.05 -28.92 18.69
N GLU A 42 27.68 -29.84 19.40
CA GLU A 42 27.85 -29.90 20.86
C GLU A 42 28.85 -28.91 21.50
N ALA A 43 28.56 -28.63 22.78
CA ALA A 43 29.44 -28.32 23.92
C ALA A 43 30.20 -26.97 23.99
N SER A 44 29.71 -26.05 24.82
CA SER A 44 30.22 -25.89 26.21
C SER A 44 29.45 -24.82 26.99
N VAL A 45 29.35 -25.07 28.29
CA VAL A 45 28.61 -24.33 29.32
C VAL A 45 28.96 -22.83 29.37
N SER A 46 27.92 -22.00 29.44
CA SER A 46 27.88 -20.78 30.25
C SER A 46 26.43 -20.46 30.58
N THR A 47 26.01 -20.82 31.79
CA THR A 47 24.76 -20.36 32.40
C THR A 47 24.86 -18.85 32.65
N SER A 48 24.34 -18.05 31.73
CA SER A 48 23.83 -16.71 32.03
C SER A 48 22.32 -16.81 32.18
N SER A 49 21.85 -16.68 33.42
CA SER A 49 20.43 -16.48 33.75
C SER A 49 19.99 -15.12 33.22
N GLY A 50 19.73 -15.03 31.91
CA GLY A 50 18.81 -14.03 31.38
C GLY A 50 17.41 -14.55 31.69
N ALA A 51 16.64 -13.79 32.48
CA ALA A 51 15.21 -14.07 32.58
C ALA A 51 14.64 -13.84 31.18
N GLU A 52 14.36 -14.92 30.45
CA GLU A 52 13.50 -14.86 29.28
C GLU A 52 12.16 -14.30 29.76
N GLU A 53 11.77 -13.13 29.25
CA GLU A 53 10.41 -12.64 29.46
C GLU A 53 9.44 -13.73 28.94
N PRO A 54 8.37 -14.04 29.68
CA PRO A 54 7.43 -15.08 29.26
C PRO A 54 6.88 -14.74 27.86
N PRO A 55 6.62 -15.75 27.02
CA PRO A 55 6.11 -15.53 25.68
C PRO A 55 4.77 -14.80 25.75
N LYS A 56 4.61 -13.75 24.93
CA LYS A 56 3.34 -13.00 24.87
C LYS A 56 2.20 -13.91 24.42
N THR A 57 1.01 -13.72 24.98
CA THR A 57 -0.19 -14.50 24.64
C THR A 57 -1.25 -13.61 24.00
N VAL A 58 -2.05 -14.18 23.09
CA VAL A 58 -3.18 -13.44 22.53
C VAL A 58 -4.25 -13.29 23.59
N ASP A 59 -4.64 -12.05 23.88
CA ASP A 59 -5.77 -11.77 24.75
C ASP A 59 -6.92 -11.22 23.92
N SER A 60 -8.03 -11.96 23.88
CA SER A 60 -9.24 -11.58 23.16
C SER A 60 -9.99 -10.39 23.79
N ASN A 61 -9.60 -9.96 25.00
CA ASN A 61 -10.14 -8.78 25.67
C ASN A 61 -9.26 -7.54 25.52
N LEU A 62 -8.06 -7.68 24.96
CA LEU A 62 -7.17 -6.54 24.70
C LEU A 62 -7.66 -5.74 23.49
N GLU A 63 -7.47 -4.43 23.53
CA GLU A 63 -7.91 -3.55 22.44
C GLU A 63 -7.16 -3.89 21.15
N THR A 64 -7.91 -4.12 20.07
CA THR A 64 -7.35 -4.36 18.75
C THR A 64 -6.92 -3.03 18.12
N PRO A 65 -5.71 -2.94 17.53
CA PRO A 65 -5.29 -1.74 16.81
C PRO A 65 -6.29 -1.33 15.72
N VAL A 66 -6.60 -0.03 15.67
CA VAL A 66 -7.43 0.56 14.62
C VAL A 66 -6.58 1.45 13.74
N PHE A 67 -6.61 1.21 12.43
CA PHE A 67 -5.95 2.06 11.44
C PHE A 67 -6.69 3.38 11.30
N VAL A 68 -6.05 4.48 11.70
CA VAL A 68 -6.53 5.85 11.48
C VAL A 68 -6.12 6.36 10.10
N SER A 69 -5.03 5.83 9.54
CA SER A 69 -4.67 5.91 8.13
C SER A 69 -4.45 4.48 7.62
N ASP A 70 -5.37 4.01 6.78
CA ASP A 70 -5.35 2.65 6.21
C ASP A 70 -4.86 2.67 4.75
N LEU A 71 -4.45 1.50 4.26
CA LEU A 71 -4.13 1.27 2.86
C LEU A 71 -5.40 1.24 2.00
N GLY A 72 -5.29 1.52 0.70
CA GLY A 72 -6.43 1.29 -0.19
C GLY A 72 -6.27 1.78 -1.62
N GLY A 73 -6.95 1.09 -2.54
CA GLY A 73 -6.97 1.44 -3.95
C GLY A 73 -5.74 0.95 -4.70
N THR A 74 -5.37 1.67 -5.76
CA THR A 74 -4.28 1.30 -6.66
C THR A 74 -3.34 2.47 -6.89
N VAL A 75 -2.04 2.23 -6.75
CA VAL A 75 -0.99 3.18 -7.14
C VAL A 75 -0.30 2.64 -8.41
N GLN A 76 -0.07 3.52 -9.38
CA GLN A 76 0.53 3.16 -10.67
C GLN A 76 1.73 4.05 -10.99
N MET A 77 2.80 3.41 -11.47
CA MET A 77 4.08 4.07 -11.74
C MET A 77 4.91 3.27 -12.72
N THR A 78 5.97 3.88 -13.27
CA THR A 78 6.95 3.17 -14.09
C THR A 78 8.07 2.55 -13.25
N VAL A 79 8.75 1.55 -13.80
CA VAL A 79 9.96 0.94 -13.22
C VAL A 79 10.95 2.00 -12.72
N GLY A 80 11.48 1.78 -11.52
CA GLY A 80 12.46 2.64 -10.87
C GLY A 80 11.89 3.87 -10.16
N SER A 81 10.57 4.10 -10.22
CA SER A 81 9.92 5.18 -9.45
C SER A 81 9.98 4.89 -7.95
N THR A 82 10.15 5.92 -7.13
CA THR A 82 10.08 5.74 -5.66
C THR A 82 8.62 5.68 -5.23
N CYS A 83 8.26 4.63 -4.49
CA CYS A 83 6.93 4.46 -3.93
C CYS A 83 7.05 4.09 -2.46
N THR A 84 6.44 4.89 -1.59
CA THR A 84 6.37 4.64 -0.16
C THR A 84 4.92 4.56 0.25
N LEU A 85 4.54 3.43 0.84
CA LEU A 85 3.24 3.20 1.45
C LEU A 85 3.31 3.65 2.90
N HIS A 86 2.23 4.22 3.41
CA HIS A 86 2.13 4.74 4.77
C HIS A 86 0.85 4.22 5.44
N VAL A 87 0.96 3.90 6.73
CA VAL A 87 -0.17 3.55 7.59
C VAL A 87 -0.02 4.22 8.95
N GLU A 88 -1.12 4.34 9.67
CA GLU A 88 -1.09 4.75 11.08
C GLU A 88 -2.17 3.96 11.82
N ALA A 89 -1.77 3.23 12.87
CA ALA A 89 -2.68 2.52 13.76
C ALA A 89 -2.52 2.99 15.21
N SER A 90 -3.63 2.97 15.94
CA SER A 90 -3.70 3.47 17.32
C SER A 90 -4.49 2.53 18.24
N VAL A 91 -4.21 2.65 19.54
CA VAL A 91 -4.92 2.00 20.65
C VAL A 91 -5.08 3.00 21.80
N GLY A 92 -6.17 2.91 22.55
CA GLY A 92 -6.50 3.82 23.65
C GLY A 92 -6.13 3.28 25.05
N ASP A 93 -5.84 1.98 25.16
CA ASP A 93 -5.53 1.29 26.41
C ASP A 93 -4.12 1.53 26.98
N GLY A 94 -3.31 2.33 26.29
CA GLY A 94 -1.93 2.64 26.70
C GLY A 94 -0.90 1.58 26.27
N GLY A 95 -1.28 0.61 25.45
CA GLY A 95 -0.36 -0.31 24.81
C GLY A 95 0.49 0.33 23.70
N THR A 96 1.48 -0.42 23.23
CA THR A 96 2.41 0.01 22.18
C THR A 96 2.08 -0.67 20.85
N VAL A 97 1.83 0.12 19.81
CA VAL A 97 1.59 -0.39 18.45
C VAL A 97 2.91 -0.64 17.72
N THR A 98 2.95 -1.73 17.00
CA THR A 98 4.09 -2.16 16.17
C THR A 98 3.58 -2.79 14.88
N TYR A 99 4.38 -2.76 13.80
CA TYR A 99 3.96 -3.21 12.49
C TYR A 99 4.76 -4.41 11.96
N GLN A 100 4.15 -5.14 11.04
CA GLN A 100 4.82 -6.09 10.17
C GLN A 100 4.18 -6.07 8.78
N TRP A 101 4.96 -5.77 7.75
CA TRP A 101 4.48 -5.71 6.37
C TRP A 101 4.54 -7.07 5.67
N TYR A 102 3.62 -7.25 4.72
CA TYR A 102 3.48 -8.44 3.88
C TYR A 102 3.21 -8.03 2.43
N SER A 103 3.67 -8.86 1.49
CA SER A 103 3.33 -8.79 0.08
C SER A 103 2.50 -10.00 -0.35
N ASN A 104 1.74 -9.86 -1.42
CA ASN A 104 0.93 -10.92 -1.98
C ASN A 104 0.85 -10.80 -3.50
N ASN A 105 0.64 -11.92 -4.18
CA ASN A 105 0.43 -11.99 -5.62
C ASN A 105 -1.07 -11.97 -5.99
N VAL A 106 -1.94 -11.97 -4.98
CA VAL A 106 -3.39 -11.82 -5.11
C VAL A 106 -3.89 -10.70 -4.20
N ASP A 107 -5.01 -10.10 -4.57
CA ASP A 107 -5.69 -9.05 -3.79
C ASP A 107 -6.29 -9.62 -2.50
N SER A 108 -5.44 -9.81 -1.49
CA SER A 108 -5.78 -10.44 -0.22
C SER A 108 -4.81 -10.00 0.88
N ASN A 109 -5.36 -9.67 2.05
CA ASN A 109 -4.62 -9.41 3.28
C ASN A 109 -4.37 -10.67 4.13
N GLY A 110 -4.50 -11.85 3.52
CA GLY A 110 -4.19 -13.14 4.13
C GLY A 110 -3.34 -14.02 3.22
N GLY A 111 -2.44 -14.78 3.83
CA GLY A 111 -1.55 -15.72 3.13
C GLY A 111 -0.39 -15.07 2.38
N GLY A 112 -0.07 -13.81 2.66
CA GLY A 112 1.06 -13.10 2.05
C GLY A 112 2.43 -13.61 2.49
N THR A 113 3.45 -13.21 1.74
CA THR A 113 4.85 -13.37 2.08
C THR A 113 5.29 -12.22 2.98
N ILE A 114 5.96 -12.55 4.08
CA ILE A 114 6.50 -11.58 5.01
C ILE A 114 7.65 -10.76 4.40
N LEU A 115 7.64 -9.46 4.64
CA LEU A 115 8.71 -8.55 4.25
C LEU A 115 9.65 -8.35 5.45
N GLU A 116 10.77 -9.07 5.45
CA GLU A 116 11.69 -9.13 6.59
C GLU A 116 12.18 -7.73 7.02
N GLY A 117 12.09 -7.45 8.33
CA GLY A 117 12.55 -6.19 8.91
C GLY A 117 11.66 -4.96 8.60
N ALA A 118 10.60 -5.11 7.81
CA ALA A 118 9.64 -4.05 7.55
C ALA A 118 8.67 -3.92 8.73
N THR A 119 9.05 -3.13 9.73
CA THR A 119 8.31 -2.94 11.00
C THR A 119 7.94 -1.49 11.30
N SER A 120 8.22 -0.57 10.38
CA SER A 120 7.84 0.84 10.48
C SER A 120 6.40 1.07 10.03
N ASP A 121 5.88 2.26 10.33
CA ASP A 121 4.60 2.79 9.84
C ASP A 121 4.59 3.08 8.32
N SER A 122 5.72 2.83 7.66
CA SER A 122 5.89 3.01 6.23
C SER A 122 6.73 1.90 5.61
N TYR A 123 6.55 1.69 4.30
CA TYR A 123 7.31 0.72 3.53
C TYR A 123 7.60 1.24 2.12
N THR A 124 8.87 1.25 1.74
CA THR A 124 9.30 1.58 0.38
C THR A 124 9.25 0.33 -0.49
N VAL A 125 8.43 0.39 -1.53
CA VAL A 125 8.18 -0.72 -2.45
C VAL A 125 9.36 -0.88 -3.42
N ASP A 126 9.73 -2.13 -3.70
CA ASP A 126 10.66 -2.44 -4.79
C ASP A 126 9.93 -2.30 -6.14
N THR A 127 10.33 -1.29 -6.91
CA THR A 127 9.77 -0.98 -8.25
C THR A 127 10.74 -1.32 -9.37
N SER A 128 11.73 -2.19 -9.13
CA SER A 128 12.77 -2.54 -10.12
C SER A 128 12.26 -3.40 -11.28
N ALA A 129 11.08 -3.99 -11.17
CA ALA A 129 10.46 -4.80 -12.20
C ALA A 129 8.98 -4.45 -12.38
N ALA A 130 8.50 -4.56 -13.62
CA ALA A 130 7.08 -4.39 -13.93
C ALA A 130 6.24 -5.54 -13.36
N GLY A 131 5.02 -5.24 -12.95
CA GLY A 131 4.09 -6.21 -12.37
C GLY A 131 3.10 -5.56 -11.41
N THR A 132 2.14 -6.35 -10.92
CA THR A 132 1.26 -5.95 -9.82
C THR A 132 1.61 -6.76 -8.58
N THR A 133 1.86 -6.07 -7.47
CA THR A 133 2.02 -6.69 -6.15
C THR A 133 1.05 -6.02 -5.19
N TYR A 134 0.48 -6.82 -4.30
CA TYR A 134 -0.48 -6.39 -3.29
C TYR A 134 0.21 -6.32 -1.94
N TYR A 135 0.00 -5.24 -1.20
CA TYR A 135 0.63 -5.02 0.10
C TYR A 135 -0.43 -4.87 1.18
N TYR A 136 -0.12 -5.43 2.34
CA TYR A 136 -0.89 -5.23 3.57
C TYR A 136 0.05 -5.26 4.77
N VAL A 137 -0.43 -4.77 5.90
CA VAL A 137 0.34 -4.69 7.14
C VAL A 137 -0.52 -5.18 8.31
N VAL A 138 0.13 -5.90 9.22
CA VAL A 138 -0.46 -6.32 10.49
C VAL A 138 0.09 -5.40 11.57
N ALA A 139 -0.81 -4.73 12.28
CA ALA A 139 -0.50 -3.96 13.48
C ALA A 139 -0.75 -4.84 14.71
N ALA A 140 0.16 -4.76 15.68
CA ALA A 140 0.05 -5.46 16.95
C ALA A 140 0.00 -4.44 18.11
N ASN A 141 -1.01 -4.55 18.97
CA ASN A 141 -1.04 -3.89 20.26
C ASN A 141 -0.27 -4.73 21.27
N ASN A 142 0.77 -4.16 21.88
CA ASN A 142 1.57 -4.80 22.91
C ASN A 142 1.25 -4.17 24.26
N HIS A 143 0.65 -4.94 25.17
CA HIS A 143 0.33 -4.46 26.51
C HIS A 143 0.72 -5.52 27.55
N GLY A 144 1.92 -5.34 28.12
CA GLY A 144 2.53 -6.35 29.00
C GLY A 144 2.79 -7.66 28.25
N GLU A 145 2.27 -8.76 28.81
CA GLU A 145 2.37 -10.11 28.24
C GLU A 145 1.26 -10.41 27.21
N SER A 146 0.36 -9.47 26.95
CA SER A 146 -0.76 -9.67 26.03
C SER A 146 -0.53 -8.97 24.69
N ILE A 147 -1.04 -9.59 23.62
CA ILE A 147 -1.04 -9.04 22.26
C ILE A 147 -2.43 -9.13 21.62
N ALA A 148 -2.79 -8.12 20.83
CA ALA A 148 -3.96 -8.12 19.94
C ALA A 148 -3.56 -7.62 18.55
N LEU A 149 -4.16 -8.16 17.49
CA LEU A 149 -3.76 -7.89 16.11
C LEU A 149 -4.89 -7.24 15.30
N GLY A 150 -4.53 -6.21 14.54
CA GLY A 150 -5.36 -5.63 13.48
C GLY A 150 -4.67 -5.79 12.13
N THR A 151 -5.43 -6.00 11.06
CA THR A 151 -4.90 -6.12 9.69
C THR A 151 -5.46 -5.00 8.83
N SER A 152 -4.58 -4.35 8.06
CA SER A 152 -4.96 -3.29 7.14
C SER A 152 -5.84 -3.83 6.00
N SER A 153 -6.41 -2.90 5.24
CA SER A 153 -6.88 -3.16 3.89
C SER A 153 -5.69 -3.47 2.94
N VAL A 154 -5.97 -3.79 1.68
CA VAL A 154 -4.96 -4.11 0.67
C VAL A 154 -4.72 -2.91 -0.25
N GLN A 155 -3.45 -2.60 -0.49
CA GLN A 155 -3.03 -1.66 -1.53
C GLN A 155 -2.48 -2.43 -2.74
N ALA A 156 -3.02 -2.20 -3.93
CA ALA A 156 -2.39 -2.65 -5.17
C ALA A 156 -1.32 -1.64 -5.61
N VAL A 157 -0.12 -2.14 -5.90
CA VAL A 157 0.95 -1.36 -6.55
C VAL A 157 1.23 -2.00 -7.89
N THR A 158 0.98 -1.24 -8.96
CA THR A 158 1.22 -1.67 -10.33
C THR A 158 2.39 -0.89 -10.92
N VAL A 159 3.49 -1.59 -11.19
CA VAL A 159 4.69 -1.06 -11.84
C VAL A 159 4.62 -1.41 -13.32
N TRP A 160 4.70 -0.40 -14.18
CA TRP A 160 4.66 -0.55 -15.63
C TRP A 160 6.07 -0.47 -16.21
N GLU A 161 6.29 -1.17 -17.32
CA GLU A 161 7.52 -1.02 -18.09
C GLU A 161 7.73 0.46 -18.46
N PRO A 162 8.99 0.92 -18.55
CA PRO A 162 9.26 2.27 -19.00
C PRO A 162 8.68 2.48 -20.40
N GLY A 163 8.34 3.73 -20.69
CA GLY A 163 7.76 4.15 -21.95
C GLY A 163 8.50 5.34 -22.51
N GLN A 164 7.97 5.90 -23.59
CA GLN A 164 8.50 7.09 -24.24
C GLN A 164 7.39 8.12 -24.40
N TRP A 165 7.74 9.38 -24.20
CA TRP A 165 6.87 10.50 -24.51
C TRP A 165 6.72 10.64 -26.02
N VAL A 166 5.48 10.65 -26.50
CA VAL A 166 5.14 10.80 -27.92
C VAL A 166 4.33 12.08 -28.08
N GLN A 167 4.83 12.99 -28.92
CA GLN A 167 4.07 14.17 -29.31
C GLN A 167 3.12 13.83 -30.44
N GLU A 168 1.87 14.23 -30.27
CA GLU A 168 0.77 13.90 -31.16
C GLU A 168 0.51 15.02 -32.16
N ALA A 169 -0.27 14.74 -33.21
CA ALA A 169 -0.53 15.70 -34.30
C ALA A 169 -1.21 17.01 -33.83
N ASP A 170 -1.93 16.96 -32.71
CA ASP A 170 -2.62 18.08 -32.07
C ASP A 170 -1.75 18.81 -31.03
N SER A 171 -0.44 18.54 -30.99
CA SER A 171 0.51 19.05 -29.98
C SER A 171 0.24 18.60 -28.55
N THR A 172 -0.64 17.63 -28.33
CA THR A 172 -0.75 16.94 -27.04
C THR A 172 0.33 15.87 -26.92
N TRP A 173 0.53 15.37 -25.70
CA TRP A 173 1.52 14.33 -25.42
C TRP A 173 0.83 13.07 -24.96
N SER A 174 1.30 11.92 -25.42
CA SER A 174 0.96 10.60 -24.90
C SER A 174 2.22 9.92 -24.35
N TYR A 175 2.04 8.85 -23.59
CA TYR A 175 3.14 8.05 -23.09
C TYR A 175 2.99 6.61 -23.57
N GLN A 176 3.86 6.18 -24.47
CA GLN A 176 3.80 4.84 -25.05
C GLN A 176 4.70 3.90 -24.27
N LEU A 177 4.13 2.89 -23.63
CA LEU A 177 4.87 1.86 -22.91
C LEU A 177 5.61 0.94 -23.89
N THR A 178 6.62 0.24 -23.38
CA THR A 178 7.45 -0.69 -24.17
C THR A 178 6.63 -1.82 -24.83
N ASP A 179 5.53 -2.24 -24.21
CA ASP A 179 4.61 -3.23 -24.78
C ASP A 179 3.69 -2.68 -25.88
N GLY A 180 3.81 -1.38 -26.20
CA GLY A 180 3.03 -0.66 -27.18
C GLY A 180 1.70 -0.10 -26.67
N THR A 181 1.32 -0.37 -25.42
CA THR A 181 0.12 0.19 -24.79
C THR A 181 0.38 1.62 -24.26
N HIS A 182 -0.66 2.28 -23.76
CA HIS A 182 -0.56 3.62 -23.15
C HIS A 182 -1.50 3.75 -21.94
N PRO A 183 -1.15 4.56 -20.93
CA PRO A 183 -2.06 4.90 -19.85
C PRO A 183 -3.25 5.69 -20.38
N ALA A 184 -4.45 5.35 -19.92
CA ALA A 184 -5.69 6.07 -20.21
C ALA A 184 -6.59 6.08 -18.99
N SER A 185 -7.23 7.22 -18.72
CA SER A 185 -8.04 7.49 -17.52
C SER A 185 -7.34 7.13 -16.22
N THR A 186 -6.03 7.38 -16.12
CA THR A 186 -5.24 6.94 -14.98
C THR A 186 -4.11 7.89 -14.61
N TRP A 187 -3.74 7.82 -13.33
CA TRP A 187 -2.56 8.46 -12.76
C TRP A 187 -1.31 7.65 -13.10
N MET A 188 -0.19 8.33 -13.31
CA MET A 188 1.11 7.69 -13.48
C MET A 188 2.20 8.53 -12.85
N ASP A 189 3.02 7.91 -12.01
CA ASP A 189 4.31 8.48 -11.64
C ASP A 189 5.37 8.05 -12.66
N ILE A 190 5.96 9.04 -13.33
CA ILE A 190 7.01 8.87 -14.33
C ILE A 190 8.18 9.73 -13.88
N GLU A 191 9.32 9.10 -13.60
CA GLU A 191 10.56 9.79 -13.17
C GLU A 191 10.37 10.70 -11.94
N GLY A 192 9.54 10.28 -10.98
CA GLY A 192 9.27 11.02 -9.74
C GLY A 192 8.24 12.14 -9.88
N GLN A 193 7.62 12.28 -11.06
CA GLN A 193 6.63 13.29 -11.33
C GLN A 193 5.27 12.65 -11.63
N THR A 194 4.21 13.16 -11.01
CA THR A 194 2.85 12.61 -11.17
C THR A 194 2.15 13.26 -12.36
N TYR A 195 1.59 12.43 -13.24
CA TYR A 195 0.81 12.83 -14.41
C TYR A 195 -0.57 12.17 -14.36
N TYR A 196 -1.53 12.77 -15.07
CA TYR A 196 -2.80 12.11 -15.38
C TYR A 196 -3.00 12.03 -16.88
N PHE A 197 -3.43 10.86 -17.35
CA PHE A 197 -3.79 10.62 -18.74
C PHE A 197 -5.31 10.52 -18.85
N ASN A 198 -5.90 11.29 -19.75
CA ASN A 198 -7.34 11.28 -19.97
C ASN A 198 -7.80 9.99 -20.69
N ASP A 199 -9.10 9.90 -20.99
CA ASP A 199 -9.73 8.73 -21.64
C ASP A 199 -9.13 8.36 -23.00
N SER A 200 -8.51 9.33 -23.67
CA SER A 200 -7.87 9.19 -24.97
C SER A 200 -6.37 8.94 -24.86
N GLY A 201 -5.85 8.73 -23.64
CA GLY A 201 -4.43 8.52 -23.37
C GLY A 201 -3.56 9.76 -23.57
N ARG A 202 -4.16 10.96 -23.54
CA ARG A 202 -3.44 12.24 -23.60
C ARG A 202 -3.11 12.72 -22.20
N ARG A 203 -1.87 13.18 -22.01
CA ARG A 203 -1.40 13.85 -20.81
C ARG A 203 -2.20 15.14 -20.60
N VAL A 204 -2.79 15.27 -19.42
CA VAL A 204 -3.56 16.46 -19.03
C VAL A 204 -2.64 17.64 -18.69
N THR A 205 -3.11 18.85 -18.98
CA THR A 205 -2.51 20.13 -18.55
C THR A 205 -3.62 21.08 -18.08
N GLY A 206 -3.28 22.05 -17.23
CA GLY A 206 -4.23 22.97 -16.63
C GLY A 206 -5.12 22.32 -15.56
N TRP A 207 -6.24 22.97 -15.25
CA TRP A 207 -7.25 22.42 -14.34
C TRP A 207 -8.01 21.27 -15.00
N PHE A 208 -8.14 20.16 -14.27
CA PHE A 208 -8.86 18.99 -14.73
C PHE A 208 -9.55 18.27 -13.57
N THR A 209 -10.81 17.88 -13.78
CA THR A 209 -11.62 17.20 -12.76
C THR A 209 -11.50 15.69 -12.91
N ILE A 210 -11.16 15.01 -11.82
CA ILE A 210 -11.01 13.56 -11.73
C ILE A 210 -11.92 13.08 -10.61
N GLY A 211 -13.00 12.38 -10.96
CA GLY A 211 -14.09 12.12 -10.03
C GLY A 211 -14.79 13.42 -9.64
N ASP A 212 -14.85 13.71 -8.34
CA ASP A 212 -15.44 14.94 -7.80
C ASP A 212 -14.39 16.00 -7.42
N THR A 213 -13.11 15.73 -7.69
CA THR A 213 -11.99 16.56 -7.25
C THR A 213 -11.30 17.23 -8.44
N GLU A 214 -11.00 18.53 -8.33
CA GLU A 214 -10.31 19.30 -9.35
C GLU A 214 -8.81 19.41 -9.03
N TYR A 215 -7.96 19.10 -10.01
CA TYR A 215 -6.50 19.08 -9.88
C TYR A 215 -5.84 20.00 -10.91
N TYR A 216 -4.70 20.58 -10.57
CA TYR A 216 -3.94 21.43 -11.49
C TYR A 216 -2.65 20.75 -11.97
N PHE A 217 -2.49 20.69 -13.30
CA PHE A 217 -1.31 20.19 -13.97
C PHE A 217 -0.60 21.34 -14.69
N ASN A 218 0.73 21.45 -14.56
CA ASN A 218 1.47 22.53 -15.22
C ASN A 218 1.56 22.33 -16.76
N GLU A 219 2.31 23.19 -17.46
CA GLU A 219 2.49 23.10 -18.92
C GLU A 219 3.19 21.81 -19.37
N ASN A 220 4.00 21.21 -18.48
CA ASN A 220 4.61 19.90 -18.68
C ASN A 220 3.69 18.73 -18.27
N GLY A 221 2.47 19.02 -17.78
CA GLY A 221 1.48 18.03 -17.34
C GLY A 221 1.74 17.44 -15.97
N GLU A 222 2.62 18.06 -15.18
CA GLU A 222 3.01 17.60 -13.86
C GLU A 222 2.00 18.12 -12.82
N LEU A 223 1.47 17.24 -11.97
CA LEU A 223 0.55 17.61 -10.89
C LEU A 223 1.23 18.58 -9.91
N GLN A 224 0.56 19.69 -9.62
CA GLN A 224 1.04 20.69 -8.68
C GLN A 224 0.41 20.50 -7.29
N ARG A 225 1.25 20.28 -6.27
CA ARG A 225 0.85 20.09 -4.86
C ARG A 225 1.36 21.26 -4.03
N ASN A 226 0.60 21.68 -3.02
CA ASN A 226 0.94 22.79 -2.11
C ASN A 226 1.38 24.06 -2.88
N ALA A 227 0.70 24.37 -3.99
CA ALA A 227 1.14 25.39 -4.94
C ALA A 227 0.05 26.43 -5.21
N SER A 228 0.47 27.66 -5.52
CA SER A 228 -0.40 28.69 -6.10
C SER A 228 -0.38 28.57 -7.62
N THR A 229 -1.54 28.56 -8.24
CA THR A 229 -1.72 28.45 -9.69
C THR A 229 -1.71 29.83 -10.38
N PRO A 230 -1.47 29.91 -11.70
CA PRO A 230 -1.40 31.20 -12.41
C PRO A 230 -2.67 32.06 -12.35
N ASP A 231 -3.83 31.43 -12.13
CA ASP A 231 -5.13 32.09 -11.92
C ASP A 231 -5.39 32.48 -10.46
N GLY A 232 -4.43 32.24 -9.55
CA GLY A 232 -4.47 32.68 -8.15
C GLY A 232 -5.13 31.70 -7.19
N ALA A 233 -5.60 30.55 -7.66
CA ALA A 233 -6.09 29.47 -6.79
C ALA A 233 -4.91 28.73 -6.13
N VAL A 234 -5.23 27.86 -5.16
CA VAL A 234 -4.22 27.05 -4.44
C VAL A 234 -4.59 25.58 -4.44
N THR A 235 -3.57 24.72 -4.49
CA THR A 235 -3.72 23.28 -4.33
C THR A 235 -3.19 22.80 -2.98
N ASP A 236 -3.81 21.78 -2.42
CA ASP A 236 -3.41 21.14 -1.17
C ASP A 236 -2.23 20.14 -1.36
N GLU A 237 -1.90 19.39 -0.31
CA GLU A 237 -0.82 18.39 -0.33
C GLU A 237 -1.05 17.24 -1.31
N ASN A 238 -2.30 16.98 -1.68
CA ASN A 238 -2.69 15.98 -2.67
C ASN A 238 -2.80 16.57 -4.08
N GLY A 239 -2.63 17.88 -4.22
CA GLY A 239 -2.75 18.61 -5.48
C GLY A 239 -4.20 18.95 -5.84
N ALA A 240 -5.14 18.71 -4.93
CA ALA A 240 -6.53 19.07 -5.11
C ALA A 240 -6.74 20.57 -4.87
N ARG A 241 -7.66 21.17 -5.62
CA ARG A 241 -8.04 22.58 -5.44
C ARG A 241 -8.61 22.80 -4.04
N VAL A 242 -8.10 23.81 -3.34
CA VAL A 242 -8.71 24.29 -2.09
C VAL A 242 -9.87 25.21 -2.46
N SER A 243 -11.10 24.82 -2.08
CA SER A 243 -12.26 25.70 -2.13
C SER A 243 -12.19 26.72 -1.00
N GLU A 244 -12.33 28.01 -1.33
CA GLU A 244 -12.49 29.10 -0.35
C GLU A 244 -13.83 29.06 0.39
#